data_AF-A0A6J5VJ03-F1
#
_entry.id   AF-A0A6J5VJ03-F1
#
_cell.length_a   1.000
_cell.length_b   1.000
_cell.length_c   1.000
_cell.angle_alpha   90.00
_cell.angle_beta   90.00
_cell.angle_gamma   90.00
#
_symmetry.space_group_name_H-M   'P 1'
#
loop_
_entity.id
_entity.type
_entity.pdbx_description
1 polymer ?
#
loop_
_entity_poly.entity_id
_entity_poly.type
_entity_poly.pdbx_seq_one_letter_code
_entity_poly.pdbx_strand_id
1 'polypeptide(L)'
;MSLSLSAHAHTCELLTTKEARLRQQIYDELASGGHFSPALLVVREHMPSRKACLRYNIDATRVGNVSRFINHSCDGGNLSTALVRSSGALLPRLCFFASKDIKEDEELTFSYGEIRERSKGLQCFCGSSCCLGILPSEQT
;
A
#
# COMPACT_ATOMS: atom_id res chain seq x y z
N MET A 1 -22.21 -9.82 -5.78
CA MET A 1 -21.69 -9.01 -6.91
C MET A 1 -20.31 -8.54 -6.54
N SER A 2 -19.28 -9.09 -7.16
CA SER A 2 -17.90 -8.61 -7.03
C SER A 2 -17.81 -7.26 -7.74
N LEU A 3 -17.65 -6.17 -6.98
CA LEU A 3 -17.31 -4.87 -7.53
C LEU A 3 -15.89 -4.94 -8.10
N SER A 4 -15.76 -5.40 -9.35
CA SER A 4 -14.56 -5.16 -10.13
C SER A 4 -14.55 -3.68 -10.48
N LEU A 5 -13.78 -2.86 -9.75
CA LEU A 5 -13.38 -1.54 -10.23
C LEU A 5 -12.69 -1.73 -11.57
N SER A 6 -13.42 -1.51 -12.66
CA SER A 6 -12.98 -1.66 -14.04
C SER A 6 -11.85 -0.68 -14.32
N ALA A 7 -10.62 -1.19 -14.22
CA ALA A 7 -9.38 -0.44 -14.33
C ALA A 7 -9.12 0.00 -15.77
N HIS A 8 -9.31 1.29 -16.06
CA HIS A 8 -8.60 1.96 -17.16
C HIS A 8 -7.35 2.67 -16.63
N ALA A 9 -6.32 2.63 -17.47
CA ALA A 9 -4.90 2.70 -17.13
C ALA A 9 -4.41 4.03 -16.52
N HIS A 10 -3.42 3.90 -15.62
CA HIS A 10 -2.56 4.92 -14.95
C HIS A 10 -3.09 5.44 -13.62
N THR A 11 -2.73 4.77 -12.53
CA THR A 11 -3.23 5.16 -11.19
C THR A 11 -2.13 5.26 -10.12
N CYS A 12 -0.87 5.38 -10.53
CA CYS A 12 0.30 5.65 -9.68
C CYS A 12 1.60 5.66 -10.51
N GLU A 13 2.68 6.18 -9.93
CA GLU A 13 4.03 6.03 -10.45
C GLU A 13 4.63 4.69 -9.97
N LEU A 14 5.25 3.93 -10.87
CA LEU A 14 6.10 2.79 -10.49
C LEU A 14 7.56 3.24 -10.47
N LEU A 15 8.20 3.11 -9.31
CA LEU A 15 9.53 3.64 -9.07
C LEU A 15 10.59 2.54 -9.03
N THR A 16 11.79 2.88 -9.49
CA THR A 16 12.98 2.10 -9.17
C THR A 16 13.24 2.15 -7.66
N THR A 17 13.94 1.16 -7.11
CA THR A 17 14.31 1.16 -5.68
C THR A 17 15.13 2.38 -5.28
N LYS A 18 15.99 2.88 -6.18
CA LYS A 18 16.79 4.09 -5.93
C LYS A 18 15.89 5.32 -5.78
N GLU A 19 14.94 5.50 -6.69
CA GLU A 19 14.00 6.62 -6.67
C GLU A 19 13.06 6.56 -5.46
N ALA A 20 12.53 5.37 -5.14
CA ALA A 20 11.66 5.18 -3.98
C ALA A 20 12.36 5.55 -2.66
N ARG A 21 13.64 5.19 -2.49
CA ARG A 21 14.45 5.57 -1.32
C ARG A 21 14.63 7.07 -1.21
N LEU A 22 14.94 7.74 -2.32
CA LEU A 22 15.11 9.19 -2.36
C LEU A 22 13.82 9.90 -1.95
N ARG A 23 12.67 9.47 -2.51
CA ARG A 23 11.38 10.03 -2.15
C ARG A 23 10.99 9.76 -0.69
N GLN A 24 11.27 8.56 -0.17
CA GLN A 24 10.99 8.24 1.24
C GLN A 24 11.72 9.19 2.20
N GLN A 25 12.99 9.52 1.94
CA GLN A 25 13.75 10.46 2.78
C GLN A 25 13.08 11.84 2.81
N ILE A 26 12.70 12.36 1.63
CA ILE A 26 12.00 13.64 1.51
C ILE A 26 10.63 13.58 2.23
N TYR A 27 9.92 12.47 2.09
CA TYR A 27 8.59 12.29 2.68
C TYR A 27 8.65 12.18 4.21
N ASP A 28 9.66 11.52 4.76
CA ASP A 28 9.89 11.45 6.21
C ASP A 28 10.15 12.86 6.80
N GLU A 29 10.94 13.69 6.10
CA GLU A 29 11.19 15.08 6.49
C GLU A 29 9.91 15.93 6.44
N LEU A 30 9.13 15.83 5.36
CA LEU A 30 7.87 16.57 5.21
C LEU A 30 6.79 16.13 6.21
N ALA A 31 6.70 14.83 6.49
CA ALA A 31 5.74 14.27 7.45
C ALA A 31 6.03 14.72 8.89
N SER A 32 7.29 15.05 9.22
CA SER A 32 7.68 15.61 10.52
C SER A 32 7.01 16.96 10.81
N GLY A 33 6.54 17.67 9.78
CA GLY A 33 5.76 18.91 9.88
C GLY A 33 4.24 18.72 10.06
N GLY A 34 3.73 17.49 10.12
CA GLY A 34 2.34 17.17 10.48
C GLY A 34 1.28 17.36 9.39
N HIS A 35 1.64 17.85 8.20
CA HIS A 35 0.69 18.16 7.11
C HIS A 35 0.89 17.34 5.84
N PHE A 36 1.63 16.24 5.90
CA PHE A 36 1.96 15.44 4.73
C PHE A 36 1.87 13.94 5.00
N SER A 37 1.00 13.26 4.24
CA SER A 37 0.81 11.82 4.28
C SER A 37 1.20 11.20 2.93
N PRO A 38 2.40 10.61 2.81
CA PRO A 38 2.83 9.97 1.58
C PRO A 38 2.05 8.68 1.33
N ALA A 39 1.88 8.33 0.05
CA ALA A 39 1.24 7.10 -0.40
C ALA A 39 2.24 6.25 -1.21
N LEU A 40 3.44 6.05 -0.64
CA LEU A 40 4.48 5.19 -1.19
C LEU A 40 4.38 3.80 -0.55
N LEU A 41 4.04 2.80 -1.35
CA LEU A 41 3.87 1.41 -0.91
C LEU A 41 4.91 0.50 -1.59
N VAL A 42 5.48 -0.41 -0.81
CA VAL A 42 6.37 -1.46 -1.31
C VAL A 42 5.62 -2.78 -1.29
N VAL A 43 5.45 -3.40 -2.47
CA VAL A 43 4.80 -4.70 -2.63
C VAL A 43 5.83 -5.74 -3.06
N ARG A 44 5.81 -6.90 -2.40
CA ARG A 44 6.69 -8.02 -2.69
C ARG A 44 5.89 -9.19 -3.25
N GLU A 45 6.34 -9.71 -4.39
CA GLU A 45 5.75 -10.89 -5.01
C GLU A 45 6.76 -12.03 -5.00
N HIS A 46 6.44 -13.09 -4.27
CA HIS A 46 7.26 -14.29 -4.27
C HIS A 46 6.87 -15.17 -5.46
N MET A 47 7.85 -15.51 -6.30
CA MET A 47 7.62 -16.44 -7.40
C MET A 47 7.20 -17.81 -6.86
N PRO A 48 6.40 -18.60 -7.60
CA PRO A 48 5.95 -19.93 -7.16
C PRO A 48 7.12 -20.87 -6.80
N SER A 49 8.25 -20.73 -7.49
CA SER A 49 9.48 -21.48 -7.22
C SER A 49 10.19 -21.09 -5.91
N ARG A 50 9.77 -19.99 -5.27
CA ARG A 50 10.39 -19.33 -4.11
C ARG A 50 11.86 -18.92 -4.27
N LYS A 51 12.42 -19.04 -5.48
CA LYS A 51 13.81 -18.67 -5.79
C LYS A 51 14.01 -17.18 -6.03
N ALA A 52 12.93 -16.43 -6.25
CA ALA A 52 12.98 -15.00 -6.52
C ALA A 52 11.79 -14.29 -5.87
N CYS A 53 12.03 -13.05 -5.47
CA CYS A 53 11.04 -12.13 -4.91
C CYS A 53 11.12 -10.81 -5.70
N LEU A 54 10.06 -10.46 -6.41
CA LEU A 54 9.97 -9.21 -7.16
C LEU A 54 9.51 -8.10 -6.22
N ARG A 55 10.14 -6.93 -6.33
CA ARG A 55 9.82 -5.74 -5.54
C ARG A 55 9.22 -4.67 -6.43
N TYR A 56 8.05 -4.18 -6.05
CA TYR A 56 7.35 -3.09 -6.73
C TYR A 56 7.23 -1.90 -5.77
N ASN A 57 7.80 -0.75 -6.12
CA ASN A 57 7.64 0.48 -5.34
C ASN A 57 6.60 1.35 -6.05
N ILE A 58 5.42 1.46 -5.45
CA ILE A 58 4.25 2.12 -6.02
C ILE A 58 4.06 3.43 -5.28
N ASP A 59 4.12 4.54 -6.00
CA ASP A 59 3.95 5.87 -5.41
C ASP A 59 2.70 6.55 -5.97
N ALA A 60 1.72 6.74 -5.09
CA ALA A 60 0.48 7.47 -5.38
C ALA A 60 0.47 8.87 -4.74
N THR A 61 1.61 9.34 -4.25
CA THR A 61 1.71 10.59 -3.49
C THR A 61 1.41 11.80 -4.37
N ARG A 62 2.04 11.86 -5.56
CA ARG A 62 1.91 12.97 -6.53
C ARG A 62 0.84 12.71 -7.60
N VAL A 63 0.80 11.48 -8.11
CA VAL A 63 -0.15 11.05 -9.14
C VAL A 63 -0.76 9.74 -8.67
N GLY A 64 -2.08 9.71 -8.50
CA GLY A 64 -2.79 8.54 -7.99
C GLY A 64 -4.28 8.66 -8.19
N ASN A 65 -5.03 7.58 -7.92
CA ASN A 65 -6.48 7.60 -7.89
C ASN A 65 -7.00 7.60 -6.43
N VAL A 66 -8.30 7.36 -6.26
CA VAL A 66 -8.96 7.29 -4.95
C VAL A 66 -8.37 6.25 -4.00
N SER A 67 -7.67 5.21 -4.50
CA SER A 67 -7.13 4.17 -3.64
C SER A 67 -6.00 4.66 -2.73
N ARG A 68 -5.42 5.83 -3.00
CA ARG A 68 -4.40 6.46 -2.15
C ARG A 68 -4.92 6.86 -0.75
N PHE A 69 -6.23 6.86 -0.56
CA PHE A 69 -6.89 7.21 0.70
C PHE A 69 -7.32 5.99 1.54
N ILE A 70 -7.13 4.78 1.03
CA ILE A 70 -7.48 3.55 1.76
C ILE A 70 -6.48 3.37 2.90
N ASN A 71 -6.97 3.33 4.13
CA ASN A 71 -6.14 3.32 5.33
C ASN A 71 -5.65 1.92 5.73
N HIS A 72 -4.70 1.90 6.65
CA HIS A 72 -4.18 0.68 7.24
C HIS A 72 -5.13 0.11 8.31
N SER A 73 -5.29 -1.22 8.33
CA SER A 73 -5.73 -1.95 9.53
C SER A 73 -4.74 -3.06 9.92
N CYS A 74 -4.42 -3.16 11.22
CA CYS A 74 -3.50 -4.16 11.77
C CYS A 74 -4.07 -5.59 11.73
N ASP A 75 -5.40 -5.75 11.69
CA ASP A 75 -6.05 -7.06 11.52
C ASP A 75 -6.20 -7.50 10.06
N GLY A 76 -5.67 -6.72 9.12
CA GLY A 76 -5.77 -6.98 7.68
C GLY A 76 -6.91 -6.25 6.98
N GLY A 77 -7.88 -5.70 7.70
CA GLY A 77 -8.95 -4.86 7.14
C GLY A 77 -10.04 -5.64 6.40
N ASN A 78 -10.77 -4.96 5.51
CA ASN A 78 -11.83 -5.52 4.66
C ASN A 78 -11.45 -5.63 3.18
N LEU A 79 -10.23 -5.22 2.82
CA LEU A 79 -9.66 -5.38 1.50
C LEU A 79 -8.43 -6.29 1.53
N SER A 80 -8.36 -7.18 0.54
CA SER A 80 -7.17 -7.92 0.15
C SER A 80 -6.53 -7.30 -1.09
N THR A 81 -5.22 -7.40 -1.22
CA THR A 81 -4.48 -6.85 -2.37
C THR A 81 -3.92 -7.95 -3.26
N ALA A 82 -3.91 -7.71 -4.57
CA ALA A 82 -3.26 -8.60 -5.53
C ALA A 82 -2.59 -7.82 -6.67
N LEU A 83 -1.49 -8.35 -7.17
CA LEU A 83 -0.84 -7.85 -8.38
C LEU A 83 -1.46 -8.52 -9.61
N VAL A 84 -2.21 -7.75 -10.39
CA VAL A 84 -2.90 -8.22 -11.59
C VAL A 84 -2.11 -7.84 -12.84
N ARG A 85 -1.79 -8.82 -13.68
CA ARG A 85 -1.15 -8.62 -14.98
C ARG A 85 -2.18 -8.73 -16.09
N SER A 86 -2.42 -7.64 -16.80
CA SER A 86 -3.24 -7.64 -18.01
C SER A 86 -2.41 -8.10 -19.22
N SER A 87 -3.06 -8.75 -20.18
CA SER A 87 -2.39 -9.13 -21.43
C SER A 87 -1.79 -7.90 -22.12
N GLY A 88 -0.52 -7.99 -22.53
CA GLY A 88 0.21 -6.89 -23.16
C GLY A 88 0.76 -5.82 -22.20
N ALA A 89 0.46 -5.88 -20.89
CA ALA A 89 1.05 -4.96 -19.90
C ALA A 89 2.42 -5.48 -19.42
N LEU A 90 3.44 -4.62 -19.48
CA LEU A 90 4.78 -4.93 -18.98
C LEU A 90 4.86 -5.00 -17.44
N LEU A 91 3.98 -4.25 -16.75
CA LEU A 91 4.01 -4.07 -15.31
C LEU A 91 2.66 -4.47 -14.71
N PRO A 92 2.64 -5.12 -13.52
CA PRO A 92 1.39 -5.44 -12.85
C PRO A 92 0.72 -4.19 -12.28
N ARG A 93 -0.58 -4.29 -12.03
CA ARG A 93 -1.37 -3.30 -11.27
C ARG A 93 -1.66 -3.84 -9.88
N LEU A 94 -1.52 -3.01 -8.86
CA LEU A 94 -2.03 -3.34 -7.53
C LEU A 94 -3.56 -3.14 -7.54
N CYS A 95 -4.30 -4.20 -7.25
CA CYS A 95 -5.74 -4.20 -7.18
C CYS A 95 -6.21 -4.55 -5.78
N PHE A 96 -7.31 -3.94 -5.35
CA PHE A 96 -7.96 -4.19 -4.07
C PHE A 96 -9.25 -4.98 -4.31
N PHE A 97 -9.48 -6.01 -3.50
CA PHE A 97 -10.65 -6.87 -3.56
C PHE A 97 -11.24 -7.01 -2.16
N ALA A 98 -12.56 -6.94 -2.03
CA ALA A 98 -13.23 -7.22 -0.76
C ALA A 98 -12.85 -8.62 -0.24
N SER A 99 -12.36 -8.69 0.99
CA SER A 99 -12.03 -9.95 1.67
C SER A 99 -13.15 -10.44 2.59
N LYS A 100 -14.11 -9.57 2.88
CA LYS A 100 -15.34 -9.80 3.64
C LYS A 100 -16.45 -8.90 3.12
N ASP A 101 -17.68 -9.13 3.55
CA ASP A 101 -18.80 -8.23 3.25
C ASP A 101 -18.54 -6.85 3.88
N ILE A 102 -18.77 -5.79 3.09
CA ILE A 102 -18.53 -4.40 3.47
C ILE A 102 -19.89 -3.70 3.52
N LYS A 103 -20.21 -3.12 4.67
CA LYS A 103 -21.47 -2.37 4.83
C LYS A 103 -21.37 -0.98 4.22
N GLU A 104 -22.52 -0.37 3.98
CA GLU A 104 -22.58 1.05 3.66
C GLU A 104 -21.90 1.87 4.78
N ASP A 105 -21.17 2.91 4.38
CA ASP A 105 -20.35 3.77 5.24
C ASP A 105 -19.23 3.06 6.04
N GLU A 106 -18.97 1.78 5.80
CA GLU A 106 -17.82 1.08 6.38
C GLU A 106 -16.52 1.54 5.71
N GLU A 107 -15.56 1.97 6.51
CA GLU A 107 -14.25 2.40 6.02
C GLU A 107 -13.52 1.24 5.32
N LEU A 108 -13.00 1.51 4.12
CA LEU A 108 -12.16 0.58 3.40
C LEU A 108 -10.74 0.58 3.97
N THR A 109 -10.26 -0.59 4.39
CA THR A 109 -8.93 -0.74 4.99
C THR A 109 -8.22 -2.01 4.52
N PHE A 110 -6.89 -1.98 4.52
CA PHE A 110 -6.04 -3.14 4.21
C PHE A 110 -4.75 -3.15 5.05
N SER A 111 -4.00 -4.24 5.04
CA SER A 111 -2.66 -4.26 5.63
C SER A 111 -1.63 -3.57 4.73
N TYR A 112 -0.95 -2.54 5.23
CA TYR A 112 0.15 -1.87 4.51
C TYR A 112 1.41 -2.74 4.41
N GLY A 113 1.44 -3.88 5.11
CA GLY A 113 2.55 -4.81 5.13
C GLY A 113 2.90 -5.24 6.55
N GLU A 114 3.94 -6.04 6.68
CA GLU A 114 4.46 -6.47 7.98
C GLU A 114 5.23 -5.35 8.66
N ILE A 115 5.06 -5.23 9.98
CA ILE A 115 5.85 -4.29 10.77
C ILE A 115 7.28 -4.81 10.88
N ARG A 116 8.24 -3.98 10.49
CA ARG A 116 9.66 -4.16 10.82
C ARG A 116 10.05 -3.02 11.75
N GLU A 117 10.63 -3.36 12.89
CA GLU A 117 10.90 -2.48 14.03
C GLU A 117 11.49 -1.13 13.60
N ARG A 118 10.69 -0.06 13.70
CA ARG A 118 11.20 1.31 13.80
C ARG A 118 10.60 1.94 15.05
N SER A 119 11.47 2.44 15.92
CA SER A 119 11.11 3.25 17.08
C SER A 119 10.63 4.67 16.74
N LYS A 120 10.60 5.05 15.44
CA LYS A 120 10.25 6.38 14.94
C LYS A 120 9.25 6.34 13.76
N GLY A 121 8.28 5.44 13.79
CA GLY A 121 7.22 5.37 12.78
C GLY A 121 6.05 6.31 13.06
N LEU A 122 5.18 6.54 12.06
CA LEU A 122 3.91 7.23 12.24
C LEU A 122 2.98 6.41 13.13
N GLN A 123 2.20 7.07 13.98
CA GLN A 123 1.25 6.40 14.87
C GLN A 123 0.12 5.73 14.07
N CYS A 124 -0.26 4.50 14.46
CA CYS A 124 -1.40 3.79 13.90
C CYS A 124 -2.66 4.07 14.72
N PHE A 125 -3.76 4.39 14.03
CA PHE A 125 -5.07 4.69 14.61
C PHE A 125 -6.18 3.76 14.11
N CYS A 126 -5.84 2.54 13.65
CA CYS A 126 -6.82 1.64 13.03
C CYS A 126 -7.93 1.13 13.97
N GLY A 127 -7.80 1.31 15.29
CA GLY A 127 -8.80 0.89 16.27
C GLY A 127 -8.93 -0.63 16.49
N SER A 128 -8.18 -1.46 15.76
CA SER A 128 -8.22 -2.92 15.93
C SER A 128 -7.63 -3.37 17.27
N SER A 129 -8.15 -4.48 17.82
CA SER A 129 -7.68 -5.03 19.12
C SER A 129 -6.24 -5.55 19.06
N CYS A 130 -5.74 -5.89 17.88
CA CYS A 130 -4.35 -6.27 17.63
C CYS A 130 -3.50 -5.09 17.10
N CYS A 131 -3.96 -3.85 17.27
CA CYS A 131 -3.21 -2.67 16.82
C CYS A 131 -1.83 -2.60 17.49
N LEU A 132 -0.80 -2.45 16.65
CA LEU A 132 0.60 -2.38 17.10
C LEU A 132 1.03 -0.94 17.46
N GLY A 133 0.12 0.03 17.35
CA GLY A 133 0.33 1.44 17.72
C GLY A 133 1.17 2.26 16.73
N ILE A 134 1.87 1.62 15.80
CA ILE A 134 2.74 2.27 14.79
C ILE A 134 2.41 1.69 13.41
N LEU A 135 2.37 2.53 12.38
CA LEU A 135 2.18 2.10 10.99
C LEU A 135 3.37 1.27 10.49
N PRO A 136 3.13 0.21 9.71
CA PRO A 136 4.21 -0.54 9.08
C PRO A 136 5.10 0.37 8.23
N SER A 137 6.41 0.20 8.35
CA SER A 137 7.41 0.88 7.53
C SER A 137 8.48 -0.14 7.14
N GLU A 138 8.56 -0.48 5.86
CA GLU A 138 9.70 -1.26 5.38
C GLU A 138 10.94 -0.35 5.28
N GLN A 139 12.09 -0.86 5.72
CA GLN A 139 13.37 -0.25 5.38
C GLN A 139 13.59 -0.42 3.86
N THR A 140 13.35 0.64 3.09
CA THR A 140 13.50 0.64 1.64
C THR A 140 14.92 0.41 1.19
#